data_AF-A0A0K9GR12-F1
#
_entry.id   AF-A0A0K9GR12-F1
#
_cell.length_a   1.000
_cell.length_b   1.000
_cell.length_c   1.000
_cell.angle_alpha   90.00
_cell.angle_beta   90.00
_cell.angle_gamma   90.00
#
_symmetry.space_group_name_H-M   'P 1'
#
loop_
_entity.id
_entity.type
_entity.pdbx_description
1 polymer ?
#
loop_
_entity_poly.entity_id
_entity_poly.type
_entity_poly.pdbx_seq_one_letter_code
_entity_poly.pdbx_strand_id
1 'polypeptide(L)'
;MENHAFSELRLVNRLLLGVFLAANLGYYLSLSTVQFPWLAYIGAAVGLAIILILWIGKRSTLFIFGFFAATILNTLHYEWHHLF
;
A
#
# COMPACT_ATOMS: atom_id res chain seq x y z
N MET A 1 -27.48 8.58 14.78
CA MET A 1 -26.93 7.23 14.48
C MET A 1 -26.23 7.17 13.12
N GLU A 2 -26.64 7.94 12.11
CA GLU A 2 -25.94 8.00 10.79
C GLU A 2 -24.43 8.38 10.85
N ASN A 3 -24.03 9.27 11.77
CA ASN A 3 -22.64 9.75 11.84
C ASN A 3 -21.60 8.65 12.15
N HIS A 4 -21.98 7.57 12.84
CA HIS A 4 -21.06 6.47 13.14
C HIS A 4 -20.75 5.64 11.89
N ALA A 5 -21.77 5.28 11.12
CA ALA A 5 -21.60 4.53 9.88
C ALA A 5 -20.73 5.29 8.85
N PHE A 6 -20.94 6.59 8.70
CA PHE A 6 -20.11 7.42 7.80
C PHE A 6 -18.65 7.53 8.25
N SER A 7 -18.38 7.53 9.56
CA SER A 7 -17.01 7.52 10.10
C SER A 7 -16.29 6.22 9.80
N GLU A 8 -16.96 5.08 9.98
CA GLU A 8 -16.42 3.75 9.70
C GLU A 8 -16.17 3.54 8.21
N LEU A 9 -17.11 3.93 7.34
CA LEU A 9 -16.91 3.89 5.89
C LEU A 9 -15.70 4.72 5.46
N ARG A 10 -15.47 5.87 6.09
CA ARG A 10 -14.30 6.72 5.79
C ARG A 10 -12.98 6.04 6.20
N LEU A 11 -12.97 5.26 7.28
CA LEU A 11 -11.80 4.48 7.71
C LEU A 11 -11.52 3.33 6.75
N VAL A 12 -12.55 2.56 6.39
CA VAL A 12 -12.45 1.45 5.43
C VAL A 12 -11.99 1.96 4.07
N ASN A 13 -12.53 3.08 3.60
CA ASN A 13 -12.13 3.67 2.32
C ASN A 13 -10.64 4.10 2.32
N ARG A 14 -10.13 4.66 3.43
CA ARG A 14 -8.70 4.99 3.55
C ARG A 14 -7.82 3.75 3.50
N LEU A 15 -8.26 2.65 4.11
CA LEU A 15 -7.53 1.39 4.08
C LEU A 15 -7.55 0.79 2.66
N LEU A 16 -8.71 0.76 2.00
CA LEU A 16 -8.86 0.29 0.62
C LEU A 16 -8.02 1.10 -0.36
N LEU A 17 -8.00 2.43 -0.23
CA LEU A 17 -7.17 3.30 -1.08
C LEU A 17 -5.68 2.98 -0.93
N GLY A 18 -5.23 2.68 0.29
CA GLY A 18 -3.87 2.21 0.53
C GLY A 18 -3.61 0.90 -0.20
N VAL A 19 -4.43 -0.12 0.01
CA VAL A 19 -4.30 -1.42 -0.66
C VAL A 19 -4.31 -1.27 -2.19
N PHE A 20 -5.21 -0.45 -2.72
CA PHE A 20 -5.36 -0.23 -4.15
C PHE A 20 -4.11 0.43 -4.75
N LEU A 21 -3.55 1.44 -4.08
CA LEU A 21 -2.34 2.11 -4.54
C LEU A 21 -1.14 1.17 -4.52
N ALA A 22 -0.99 0.36 -3.46
CA ALA A 22 0.09 -0.63 -3.37
C ALA A 22 -0.02 -1.66 -4.50
N ALA A 23 -1.23 -2.17 -4.76
CA ALA A 23 -1.47 -3.17 -5.80
C ALA A 23 -1.14 -2.64 -7.20
N ASN A 24 -1.58 -1.43 -7.54
CA ASN A 24 -1.29 -0.82 -8.84
C ASN A 24 0.19 -0.53 -9.02
N LEU A 25 0.88 -0.05 -7.98
CA LEU A 25 2.32 0.19 -8.03
C LEU A 25 3.07 -1.13 -8.27
N GLY A 26 2.69 -2.20 -7.56
CA GLY A 26 3.30 -3.52 -7.74
C GLY A 26 3.07 -4.07 -9.14
N TYR A 27 1.84 -3.96 -9.66
CA TYR A 27 1.52 -4.38 -11.02
C TYR A 27 2.26 -3.57 -12.10
N TYR A 28 2.43 -2.26 -11.90
CA TYR A 28 3.23 -1.45 -12.80
C TYR A 28 4.70 -1.89 -12.81
N LEU A 29 5.26 -2.20 -11.63
CA LEU A 29 6.63 -2.70 -11.51
C LEU A 29 6.80 -4.07 -12.18
N SER A 30 5.81 -4.97 -12.06
CA SER A 30 5.85 -6.27 -12.73
C SER A 30 5.77 -6.16 -14.26
N LEU A 31 5.16 -5.12 -14.81
CA LEU A 31 5.10 -4.89 -16.26
C LEU A 31 6.36 -4.19 -16.82
N SER A 32 6.99 -3.34 -16.02
CA SER A 32 8.10 -2.49 -16.46
C SER A 32 9.48 -3.13 -16.29
N THR A 33 9.58 -4.23 -15.54
CA THR A 33 10.86 -4.88 -15.23
C THR A 33 10.82 -6.38 -15.54
N VAL A 34 11.93 -6.91 -16.05
CA VAL A 34 12.08 -8.36 -16.36
C VAL A 34 12.09 -9.18 -15.07
N GLN A 35 12.61 -8.59 -13.98
CA GLN A 35 12.66 -9.17 -12.65
C GLN A 35 12.09 -8.15 -11.68
N PHE A 36 11.11 -8.57 -10.86
CA PHE A 36 10.41 -7.69 -9.93
C PHE A 36 11.39 -7.04 -8.93
N PRO A 37 11.55 -5.70 -8.92
CA PRO A 37 12.50 -5.02 -8.06
C PRO A 37 11.88 -4.78 -6.68
N TRP A 38 11.79 -5.83 -5.88
CA TRP A 38 11.18 -5.82 -4.55
C TRP A 38 11.72 -4.69 -3.66
N LEU A 39 13.03 -4.39 -3.72
CA LEU A 39 13.64 -3.33 -2.94
C LEU A 39 13.15 -1.93 -3.35
N ALA A 40 12.96 -1.70 -4.66
CA ALA A 40 12.41 -0.44 -5.16
C ALA A 40 10.93 -0.30 -4.80
N TYR A 41 10.18 -1.41 -4.80
CA TYR A 41 8.78 -1.43 -4.38
C TYR A 41 8.61 -1.10 -2.90
N ILE A 42 9.40 -1.73 -2.02
CA ILE A 42 9.41 -1.42 -0.59
C ILE A 42 9.90 0.02 -0.34
N GLY A 43 10.96 0.45 -1.03
CA GLY A 43 11.48 1.81 -0.92
C GLY A 43 10.45 2.87 -1.32
N ALA A 44 9.72 2.64 -2.41
CA ALA A 44 8.61 3.49 -2.81
C ALA A 44 7.49 3.47 -1.76
N ALA A 45 7.18 2.32 -1.17
CA ALA A 45 6.17 2.22 -0.13
C ALA A 45 6.53 3.02 1.14
N VAL A 46 7.78 2.91 1.58
CA VAL A 46 8.34 3.65 2.72
C VAL A 46 8.36 5.15 2.43
N GLY A 47 8.82 5.57 1.24
CA GLY A 47 8.87 6.97 0.85
C GLY A 47 7.48 7.62 0.82
N LEU A 48 6.50 6.93 0.25
CA LEU A 48 5.10 7.39 0.23
C LEU A 48 4.51 7.50 1.64
N ALA A 49 4.83 6.54 2.52
CA ALA A 49 4.40 6.58 3.91
C ALA A 49 4.97 7.80 4.66
N ILE A 50 6.25 8.13 4.47
CA ILE A 50 6.89 9.30 5.09
C ILE A 50 6.23 10.59 4.59
N ILE A 51 6.01 10.73 3.28
CA ILE A 51 5.35 11.90 2.68
C ILE A 51 3.94 12.07 3.27
N LEU A 52 3.18 10.99 3.38
CA LEU A 52 1.81 11.03 3.94
C LEU A 52 1.78 11.34 5.43
N ILE A 53 2.76 10.86 6.20
CA ILE A 53 2.90 11.21 7.62
C ILE A 53 3.19 12.71 7.77
N LEU A 54 4.09 13.25 6.95
CA LEU A 54 4.43 14.66 6.99
C LEU A 54 3.28 15.56 6.50
N TRP A 55 2.49 15.12 5.52
CA TRP A 55 1.42 15.93 4.93
C TRP A 55 0.11 15.87 5.72
N ILE A 56 -0.35 14.67 6.11
CA ILE A 56 -1.66 14.47 6.73
C ILE A 56 -1.58 14.20 8.24
N GLY A 57 -0.38 13.92 8.77
CA GLY A 57 -0.17 13.60 10.19
C GLY A 57 -0.88 12.31 10.62
N LYS A 58 -1.35 12.26 11.87
CA LYS A 58 -1.97 11.08 12.50
C LYS A 58 -3.26 10.57 11.83
N ARG A 59 -3.85 11.28 10.86
CA ARG A 59 -5.09 10.86 10.18
C ARG A 59 -4.87 9.80 9.08
N SER A 60 -3.62 9.55 8.66
CA SER A 60 -3.28 8.59 7.59
C SER A 60 -2.82 7.21 8.10
N THR A 61 -2.82 6.94 9.40
CA THR A 61 -2.23 5.71 9.95
C THR A 61 -2.86 4.43 9.38
N LEU A 62 -4.17 4.41 9.15
CA LEU A 62 -4.86 3.25 8.56
C LEU A 62 -4.60 3.08 7.06
N PHE A 63 -4.42 4.18 6.33
CA PHE A 63 -3.99 4.13 4.93
C PHE A 63 -2.59 3.53 4.85
N ILE A 64 -1.67 4.01 5.69
CA ILE A 64 -0.28 3.53 5.74
C ILE A 64 -0.25 2.05 6.13
N PHE A 65 -1.08 1.63 7.10
CA PHE A 65 -1.19 0.23 7.49
C PHE A 65 -1.66 -0.66 6.33
N GLY A 66 -2.74 -0.27 5.63
CA GLY A 66 -3.25 -1.01 4.47
C GLY A 66 -2.22 -1.06 3.33
N PHE A 67 -1.51 0.04 3.09
CA PHE A 67 -0.47 0.15 2.08
C PHE A 67 0.73 -0.76 2.39
N PHE A 68 1.22 -0.78 3.63
CA PHE A 68 2.30 -1.68 4.05
C PHE A 68 1.88 -3.15 4.02
N ALA A 69 0.68 -3.49 4.52
CA ALA A 69 0.19 -4.86 4.49
C ALA A 69 0.12 -5.40 3.06
N ALA A 70 -0.43 -4.60 2.13
CA ALA A 70 -0.48 -4.96 0.72
C ALA A 70 0.91 -5.04 0.07
N THR A 71 1.83 -4.15 0.43
CA THR A 71 3.21 -4.15 -0.06
C THR A 71 3.94 -5.44 0.35
N ILE A 72 3.80 -5.86 1.61
CA ILE A 72 4.41 -7.10 2.13
C ILE A 72 3.83 -8.31 1.41
N LEU A 73 2.50 -8.40 1.28
CA LEU A 73 1.83 -9.50 0.59
C LEU A 73 2.26 -9.60 -0.88
N ASN A 74 2.29 -8.48 -1.61
CA ASN A 74 2.76 -8.48 -3.00
C ASN A 74 4.23 -8.87 -3.10
N THR A 75 5.08 -8.35 -2.22
CA THR A 75 6.51 -8.71 -2.22
C THR A 75 6.68 -10.21 -2.02
N LEU A 76 6.00 -10.79 -1.02
CA LEU A 76 6.05 -12.22 -0.77
C LEU A 76 5.54 -13.03 -1.97
N HIS A 77 4.46 -12.58 -2.61
CA HIS A 77 3.88 -13.23 -3.78
C HIS A 77 4.83 -13.25 -4.98
N TYR A 78 5.45 -12.10 -5.32
CA TYR A 78 6.38 -12.00 -6.44
C TYR A 78 7.70 -12.72 -6.17
N GLU A 79 8.23 -12.66 -4.95
CA GLU A 79 9.42 -13.43 -4.55
C GLU A 79 9.15 -14.94 -4.64
N TRP A 80 7.96 -15.40 -4.22
CA TRP A 80 7.59 -16.81 -4.33
C TRP A 80 7.50 -17.29 -5.78
N HIS A 81 6.95 -16.46 -6.68
CA HIS A 81 6.89 -16.75 -8.11
C HIS A 81 8.28 -16.75 -8.77
N HIS A 82 9.25 -16.04 -8.19
CA HIS A 82 10.62 -16.03 -8.69
C HIS A 82 11.45 -17.22 -8.18
N LEU A 83 11.07 -17.82 -7.05
CA LEU A 83 11.77 -18.95 -6.42
C LEU A 83 11.31 -20.33 -6.92
N PHE A 84 10.08 -20.46 -7.44
CA PHE A 84 9.48 -21.71 -7.94
C PHE A 84 9.04 -21.57 -9.40
#